data_AF-B5SVI9-F1
#
_entry.id   AF-B5SVI9-F1
#
_cell.length_a   1.000
_cell.length_b   1.000
_cell.length_c   1.000
_cell.angle_alpha   90.00
_cell.angle_beta   90.00
_cell.angle_gamma   90.00
#
_symmetry.space_group_name_H-M   'P 1'
#
loop_
_entity.id
_entity.type
_entity.pdbx_description
1 polymer ?
#
loop_
_entity_poly.entity_id
_entity_poly.type
_entity_poly.pdbx_seq_one_letter_code
_entity_poly.pdbx_strand_id
1 'polypeptide(L)'
;KEKPIQTPAKSVDIRYTVQFTPLNPDDDFKPVLKDTKLLKILAIGDTITSQELLAQAQSILNESHPNYTIYERDSSIVTHDNDIFRTILPIDQKFTYRVKNREQAYKANSKTDIKEKTNNTDLISEKYYVLKKGEEPYDPF
;
A
#
# COMPACT_ATOMS: atom_id res chain seq x y z
N LYS A 1 -20.60 16.34 -4.67
CA LYS A 1 -21.25 15.09 -5.14
C LYS A 1 -20.29 14.42 -6.11
N GLU A 2 -19.89 13.17 -5.86
CA GLU A 2 -19.15 12.38 -6.84
C GLU A 2 -20.02 12.22 -8.11
N LYS A 3 -19.37 12.28 -9.29
CA LYS A 3 -20.07 12.07 -10.56
C LYS A 3 -20.50 10.60 -10.67
N PRO A 4 -21.64 10.28 -11.29
CA PRO A 4 -22.02 8.89 -11.51
C PRO A 4 -20.99 8.20 -12.41
N ILE A 5 -20.60 6.98 -12.04
CA ILE A 5 -19.70 6.12 -12.82
C ILE A 5 -20.47 5.63 -14.04
N GLN A 6 -19.89 5.79 -15.24
CA GLN A 6 -20.53 5.42 -16.50
C GLN A 6 -19.98 4.09 -17.02
N THR A 7 -18.66 3.93 -16.99
CA THR A 7 -17.98 2.69 -17.38
C THR A 7 -17.18 2.20 -16.18
N PRO A 8 -17.72 1.27 -15.38
CA PRO A 8 -17.00 0.78 -14.22
C PRO A 8 -15.72 0.04 -14.65
N ALA A 9 -14.65 0.26 -13.89
CA ALA A 9 -13.45 -0.56 -13.99
C ALA A 9 -13.81 -2.03 -13.70
N LYS A 10 -13.21 -2.96 -14.45
CA LYS A 10 -13.45 -4.40 -14.26
C LYS A 10 -12.51 -5.01 -13.24
N SER A 11 -11.25 -4.56 -13.26
CA SER A 11 -10.18 -5.04 -12.41
C SER A 11 -9.23 -3.90 -12.04
N VAL A 12 -8.57 -4.07 -10.91
CA VAL A 12 -7.59 -3.12 -10.36
C VAL A 12 -6.33 -3.87 -9.99
N ASP A 13 -5.19 -3.39 -10.49
CA ASP A 13 -3.87 -3.88 -10.11
C ASP A 13 -3.54 -3.33 -8.72
N ILE A 14 -3.52 -4.19 -7.72
CA ILE A 14 -3.18 -3.81 -6.35
C ILE A 14 -1.67 -3.84 -6.22
N ARG A 15 -1.09 -2.65 -6.04
CA ARG A 15 0.32 -2.43 -5.79
C ARG A 15 0.56 -2.09 -4.33
N TYR A 16 1.74 -2.45 -3.83
CA TYR A 16 2.13 -2.25 -2.45
C TYR A 16 3.53 -1.70 -2.32
N THR A 17 3.67 -0.74 -1.42
CA THR A 17 4.95 -0.19 -0.99
C THR A 17 4.93 -0.02 0.52
N VAL A 18 6.05 -0.28 1.16
CA VAL A 18 6.17 -0.25 2.61
C VAL A 18 7.47 0.42 3.04
N GLN A 19 7.38 1.24 4.08
CA GLN A 19 8.53 1.83 4.75
C GLN A 19 8.64 1.27 6.17
N PHE A 20 9.86 0.91 6.56
CA PHE A 20 10.17 0.48 7.91
C PHE A 20 10.95 1.57 8.64
N THR A 21 10.63 1.78 9.92
CA THR A 21 11.35 2.70 10.79
C THR A 21 11.71 1.94 12.07
N PRO A 22 13.00 1.71 12.36
CA PRO A 22 13.37 0.99 13.56
C PRO A 22 13.09 1.88 14.78
N LEU A 23 12.57 1.29 15.86
CA LEU A 23 12.33 2.00 17.12
C LEU A 23 13.64 2.41 17.80
N ASN A 24 14.66 1.57 17.65
CA ASN A 24 16.02 1.85 18.11
C ASN A 24 16.84 2.34 16.89
N PRO A 25 17.69 3.37 17.03
CA PRO A 25 18.50 3.83 15.91
C PRO A 25 19.34 2.71 15.28
N ASP A 26 19.20 2.51 13.98
CA ASP A 26 19.96 1.53 13.22
C ASP A 26 20.28 2.10 11.83
N ASP A 27 21.58 2.22 11.53
CA ASP A 27 22.12 2.77 10.27
C ASP A 27 21.84 1.86 9.05
N ASP A 28 21.43 0.61 9.26
CA ASP A 28 21.02 -0.29 8.19
C ASP A 28 19.68 0.16 7.56
N PHE A 29 18.84 0.87 8.32
CA PHE A 29 17.57 1.44 7.82
C PHE A 29 17.78 2.78 7.12
N LYS A 30 18.51 2.75 6.01
CA LYS A 30 18.67 3.92 5.15
C LYS A 30 17.33 4.27 4.48
N PRO A 31 17.05 5.56 4.21
CA PRO A 31 15.91 5.94 3.38
C PRO A 31 16.05 5.32 1.99
N VAL A 32 15.36 4.20 1.74
CA VAL A 32 15.38 3.54 0.43
C VAL A 32 14.36 4.20 -0.50
N LEU A 33 14.68 4.23 -1.80
CA LEU A 33 13.71 4.57 -2.84
C LEU A 33 12.49 3.66 -2.70
N LYS A 34 11.28 4.23 -2.73
CA LYS A 34 10.03 3.47 -2.58
C LYS A 34 9.86 2.46 -3.72
N ASP A 35 10.26 1.22 -3.50
CA ASP A 35 9.95 0.14 -4.42
C ASP A 35 8.46 -0.23 -4.30
N THR A 36 7.85 -0.53 -5.44
CA THR A 36 6.42 -0.80 -5.54
C THR A 36 6.19 -2.15 -6.22
N LYS A 37 5.75 -3.13 -5.43
CA LYS A 37 5.47 -4.50 -5.89
C LYS A 37 4.01 -4.66 -6.29
N LEU A 38 3.73 -5.40 -7.35
CA LEU A 38 2.38 -5.87 -7.65
C LEU A 38 2.03 -7.00 -6.66
N LEU A 39 0.97 -6.85 -5.87
CA LEU A 39 0.51 -7.89 -4.95
C LEU A 39 -0.41 -8.89 -5.65
N LYS A 40 -1.50 -8.38 -6.24
CA LYS A 40 -2.56 -9.18 -6.87
C LYS A 40 -3.43 -8.29 -7.74
N ILE A 41 -4.20 -8.89 -8.63
CA ILE A 41 -5.23 -8.21 -9.43
C ILE A 41 -6.58 -8.57 -8.82
N LEU A 42 -7.39 -7.57 -8.48
CA LEU A 42 -8.69 -7.75 -7.83
C LEU A 42 -9.82 -7.12 -8.63
N ALA A 43 -11.03 -7.65 -8.51
CA ALA A 43 -12.23 -7.02 -9.02
C ALA A 43 -12.71 -5.89 -8.10
N ILE A 44 -13.58 -5.02 -8.62
CA ILE A 44 -14.24 -4.01 -7.80
C ILE A 44 -15.07 -4.69 -6.71
N GLY A 45 -14.90 -4.25 -5.47
CA GLY A 45 -15.61 -4.79 -4.33
C GLY A 45 -14.96 -5.99 -3.65
N ASP A 46 -13.88 -6.55 -4.21
CA ASP A 46 -13.02 -7.49 -3.50
C ASP A 46 -12.30 -6.79 -2.34
N THR A 47 -11.74 -7.58 -1.43
CA THR A 47 -11.21 -7.07 -0.17
C THR A 47 -9.76 -7.45 0.10
N ILE A 48 -9.08 -6.60 0.85
CA ILE A 48 -7.76 -6.84 1.43
C ILE A 48 -7.81 -6.50 2.91
N THR A 49 -7.36 -7.42 3.74
CA THR A 49 -7.36 -7.27 5.19
C THR A 49 -6.05 -6.70 5.70
N SER A 50 -6.10 -6.04 6.86
CA SER A 50 -4.90 -5.57 7.57
C SER A 50 -3.92 -6.71 7.92
N GLN A 51 -4.39 -7.94 8.05
CA GLN A 51 -3.59 -9.13 8.37
C GLN A 51 -2.82 -9.64 7.14
N GLU A 52 -3.44 -9.63 5.97
CA GLU A 52 -2.74 -9.94 4.72
C GLU A 52 -1.62 -8.94 4.45
N LEU A 53 -1.89 -7.64 4.66
CA LEU A 53 -0.90 -6.59 4.52
C LEU A 53 0.24 -6.72 5.55
N LEU A 54 -0.09 -7.03 6.81
CA LEU A 54 0.92 -7.29 7.85
C LEU A 54 1.82 -8.48 7.49
N ALA A 55 1.24 -9.58 7.01
CA ALA A 55 2.01 -10.75 6.59
C ALA A 55 2.93 -10.43 5.40
N GLN A 56 2.43 -9.65 4.44
CA GLN A 56 3.23 -9.20 3.30
C GLN A 56 4.37 -8.26 3.72
N ALA A 57 4.10 -7.32 4.63
CA ALA A 57 5.10 -6.43 5.19
C ALA A 57 6.19 -7.23 5.93
N GLN A 58 5.80 -8.18 6.78
CA GLN A 58 6.75 -9.01 7.51
C GLN A 58 7.60 -9.87 6.57
N SER A 59 7.04 -10.36 5.46
CA SER A 59 7.80 -11.07 4.43
C SER A 59 8.88 -10.18 3.81
N ILE A 60 8.54 -8.94 3.43
CA ILE A 60 9.50 -7.98 2.86
C ILE A 60 10.57 -7.58 3.89
N LEU A 61 10.17 -7.40 5.15
CA LEU A 61 11.09 -7.13 6.23
C LEU A 61 12.07 -8.28 6.42
N ASN A 62 11.61 -9.53 6.37
CA ASN A 62 12.47 -10.71 6.52
C ASN A 62 13.49 -10.86 5.39
N GLU A 63 13.14 -10.44 4.16
CA GLU A 63 14.06 -10.47 3.00
C GLU A 63 15.23 -9.50 3.16
N SER A 64 15.01 -8.35 3.80
CA SER A 64 16.01 -7.27 3.92
C SER A 64 16.67 -7.18 5.29
N HIS A 65 15.93 -7.47 6.36
CA HIS A 65 16.31 -7.32 7.77
C HIS A 65 15.77 -8.50 8.60
N PRO A 66 16.31 -9.73 8.42
CA PRO A 66 15.75 -10.96 9.00
C PRO A 66 15.70 -11.01 10.53
N ASN A 67 16.51 -10.17 11.19
CA ASN A 67 16.57 -10.07 12.66
C ASN A 67 15.52 -9.11 13.23
N TYR A 68 14.68 -8.50 12.39
CA TYR A 68 13.64 -7.56 12.80
C TYR A 68 12.24 -8.19 12.74
N THR A 69 11.34 -7.63 13.54
CA THR A 69 9.91 -7.92 13.51
C THR A 69 9.12 -6.62 13.43
N ILE A 70 7.94 -6.66 12.82
CA ILE A 70 7.00 -5.54 12.87
C ILE A 70 6.53 -5.38 14.33
N TYR A 71 6.62 -4.15 14.83
CA TYR A 71 6.12 -3.76 16.15
C TYR A 71 4.68 -3.25 16.02
N GLU A 72 4.48 -2.17 15.27
CA GLU A 72 3.14 -1.60 15.03
C GLU A 72 3.05 -0.87 13.68
N ARG A 73 1.81 -0.65 13.23
CA ARG A 73 1.51 0.12 12.02
C ARG A 73 1.42 1.59 12.37
N ASP A 74 2.20 2.42 11.68
CA ASP A 74 2.18 3.88 11.81
C ASP A 74 1.16 4.51 10.84
N SER A 75 1.07 4.00 9.61
CA SER A 75 0.07 4.48 8.63
C SER A 75 -0.24 3.46 7.55
N SER A 76 -1.44 3.58 6.96
CA SER A 76 -1.87 2.82 5.79
C SER A 76 -2.79 3.66 4.92
N ILE A 77 -2.39 3.88 3.66
CA ILE A 77 -3.04 4.80 2.73
C ILE A 77 -3.20 4.12 1.38
N VAL A 78 -4.39 4.21 0.79
CA VAL A 78 -4.64 3.77 -0.57
C VAL A 78 -4.74 4.97 -1.50
N THR A 79 -3.89 5.01 -2.52
CA THR A 79 -3.98 5.95 -3.63
C THR A 79 -4.62 5.25 -4.82
N HIS A 80 -5.67 5.86 -5.37
CA HIS A 80 -6.50 5.28 -6.41
C HIS A 80 -6.08 5.86 -7.77
N ASP A 81 -5.45 5.06 -8.62
CA ASP A 81 -4.91 5.53 -9.90
C ASP A 81 -4.01 6.77 -9.74
N ASN A 82 -4.38 7.90 -10.34
CA ASN A 82 -3.76 9.22 -10.16
C ASN A 82 -4.69 10.20 -9.42
N ASP A 83 -5.67 9.70 -8.68
CA ASP A 83 -6.63 10.52 -7.94
C ASP A 83 -5.95 11.21 -6.74
N ILE A 84 -6.30 12.48 -6.52
CA ILE A 84 -5.86 13.27 -5.38
C ILE A 84 -6.54 12.81 -4.08
N PHE A 85 -7.74 12.23 -4.18
CA PHE A 85 -8.49 11.74 -3.03
C PHE A 85 -8.05 10.34 -2.67
N ARG A 86 -7.36 10.22 -1.53
CA ARG A 86 -6.83 8.96 -1.00
C ARG A 86 -7.75 8.43 0.09
N THR A 87 -7.75 7.11 0.25
CA THR A 87 -8.40 6.45 1.39
C THR A 87 -7.38 6.25 2.51
N ILE A 88 -7.61 6.87 3.66
CA ILE A 88 -6.83 6.63 4.88
C ILE A 88 -7.45 5.45 5.63
N LEU A 89 -6.65 4.43 5.93
CA LEU A 89 -7.10 3.23 6.63
C LEU A 89 -6.79 3.33 8.13
N PRO A 90 -7.57 2.67 9.01
CA PRO A 90 -7.31 2.68 10.45
C PRO A 90 -5.91 2.16 10.81
N ILE A 91 -5.27 2.78 11.80
CA ILE A 91 -3.93 2.41 12.27
C ILE A 91 -3.99 1.49 13.49
N ASP A 92 -4.82 1.84 14.48
CA ASP A 92 -4.85 1.18 15.80
C ASP A 92 -5.81 -0.01 15.88
N GLN A 93 -6.39 -0.42 14.76
CA GLN A 93 -7.33 -1.53 14.71
C GLN A 93 -7.26 -2.30 13.39
N LYS A 94 -7.78 -3.52 13.43
CA LYS A 94 -7.96 -4.33 12.21
C LYS A 94 -8.90 -3.61 11.26
N PHE A 95 -8.59 -3.69 9.96
CA PHE A 95 -9.44 -3.14 8.91
C PHE A 95 -9.56 -4.11 7.74
N THR A 96 -10.55 -3.83 6.89
CA THR A 96 -10.71 -4.46 5.60
C THR A 96 -10.89 -3.36 4.56
N TYR A 97 -9.91 -3.21 3.68
CA TYR A 97 -10.03 -2.35 2.52
C TYR A 97 -10.88 -3.07 1.47
N ARG A 98 -11.88 -2.39 0.93
CA ARG A 98 -12.70 -2.88 -0.17
C ARG A 98 -12.38 -2.06 -1.41
N VAL A 99 -12.01 -2.72 -2.51
CA VAL A 99 -11.60 -2.05 -3.75
C VAL A 99 -12.69 -1.09 -4.20
N LYS A 100 -12.39 0.22 -4.17
CA LYS A 100 -13.36 1.28 -4.43
C LYS A 100 -13.82 1.25 -5.89
N ASN A 101 -15.13 1.29 -6.10
CA ASN A 101 -15.74 1.43 -7.43
C ASN A 101 -15.29 2.74 -8.08
N ARG A 102 -14.96 2.70 -9.37
CA ARG A 102 -14.48 3.85 -10.13
C ARG A 102 -14.62 3.63 -11.64
N GLU A 103 -14.42 4.71 -12.38
CA GLU A 103 -14.37 4.67 -13.85
C GLU A 103 -13.15 3.86 -14.34
N GLN A 104 -13.34 3.14 -15.43
CA GLN A 104 -12.27 2.51 -16.19
C GLN A 104 -11.17 3.54 -16.53
N ALA A 105 -9.92 3.21 -16.23
CA ALA A 105 -8.79 4.06 -16.59
C ALA A 105 -8.56 4.05 -18.11
N TYR A 106 -8.21 5.22 -18.64
CA TYR A 106 -7.82 5.41 -20.03
C TYR A 106 -6.58 6.30 -20.10
N LYS A 107 -5.75 6.06 -21.11
CA LYS A 107 -4.61 6.90 -21.45
C LYS A 107 -4.72 7.32 -22.91
N ALA A 108 -4.41 8.58 -23.21
CA ALA A 108 -4.30 9.02 -24.59
C ALA A 108 -3.03 8.41 -25.21
N ASN A 109 -3.18 7.81 -26.37
CA ASN A 109 -2.05 7.38 -27.18
C ASN A 109 -1.32 8.62 -27.70
N SER A 110 -0.03 8.76 -27.39
CA SER A 110 0.76 9.96 -27.73
C SER A 110 0.95 10.21 -29.22
N LYS A 111 0.61 9.24 -30.09
CA LYS A 111 0.71 9.36 -31.55
C LYS A 111 -0.63 9.67 -32.22
N THR A 112 -1.74 9.28 -31.62
CA THR A 112 -3.07 9.33 -32.26
C THR A 112 -4.09 10.16 -31.48
N ASP A 113 -3.78 10.55 -30.24
CA ASP A 113 -4.68 11.17 -29.26
C ASP A 113 -5.97 10.38 -28.95
N ILE A 114 -6.05 9.14 -29.43
CA ILE A 114 -7.16 8.22 -29.13
C ILE A 114 -6.98 7.67 -27.71
N LYS A 115 -8.07 7.67 -26.94
CA LYS A 115 -8.10 7.08 -25.60
C LYS A 115 -8.10 5.56 -25.68
N GLU A 116 -7.07 4.95 -25.12
CA GLU A 116 -6.94 3.51 -24.99
C GLU A 116 -7.18 3.10 -23.53
N LYS A 117 -7.83 1.95 -23.33
CA LYS A 117 -8.05 1.40 -21.99
C LYS A 117 -6.71 1.02 -21.37
N THR A 118 -6.54 1.35 -20.09
CA THR A 118 -5.39 0.93 -19.29
C THR A 118 -5.86 0.26 -18.01
N ASN A 119 -5.00 -0.52 -17.36
CA ASN A 119 -5.36 -1.08 -16.06
C ASN A 119 -5.59 0.05 -15.04
N ASN A 120 -6.63 -0.08 -14.24
CA ASN A 120 -6.75 0.71 -13.03
C ASN A 120 -5.76 0.19 -11.99
N THR A 121 -5.28 1.05 -11.10
CA THR A 121 -4.32 0.69 -10.07
C THR A 121 -4.77 1.20 -8.70
N ASP A 122 -4.44 0.45 -7.67
CA ASP A 122 -4.46 0.92 -6.28
C ASP A 122 -3.05 0.77 -5.72
N LEU A 123 -2.48 1.87 -5.23
CA LEU A 123 -1.23 1.83 -4.48
C LEU A 123 -1.54 1.89 -2.99
N ILE A 124 -1.37 0.76 -2.32
CA ILE A 124 -1.40 0.67 -0.86
C ILE A 124 0.01 1.02 -0.35
N SER A 125 0.13 2.11 0.39
CA SER A 125 1.36 2.58 1.00
C SER A 125 1.26 2.47 2.52
N GLU A 126 2.16 1.70 3.13
CA GLU A 126 2.20 1.53 4.58
C GLU A 126 3.53 1.98 5.19
N LYS A 127 3.47 2.38 6.45
CA LYS A 127 4.64 2.57 7.30
C LYS A 127 4.48 1.77 8.57
N TYR A 128 5.53 1.07 8.97
CA TYR A 128 5.59 0.29 10.20
C TYR A 128 6.79 0.69 11.04
N TYR A 129 6.58 0.70 12.36
CA TYR A 129 7.68 0.62 13.30
C TYR A 129 8.15 -0.83 13.42
N VAL A 130 9.46 -1.01 13.48
CA VAL A 130 10.09 -2.34 13.60
C VAL A 130 11.03 -2.39 14.78
N LEU A 131 11.21 -3.58 15.32
CA LEU A 131 12.07 -3.81 16.48
C LEU A 131 12.93 -5.04 16.22
N LYS A 132 14.18 -5.01 16.67
CA LYS A 132 15.07 -6.15 16.59
C LYS A 132 14.58 -7.24 17.55
N LYS A 133 14.59 -8.49 17.10
CA LYS A 133 14.07 -9.61 17.89
C LYS A 133 14.84 -9.74 19.20
N GLY A 134 14.12 -9.71 20.32
CA GLY A 134 14.70 -9.81 21.66
C GLY A 134 15.12 -8.48 22.30
N GLU A 135 14.95 -7.36 21.59
CA GLU A 135 15.10 -6.03 22.19
C GLU A 135 13.75 -5.49 22.69
N GLU A 136 13.81 -4.55 23.63
CA GLU A 136 12.69 -3.71 24.02
C GLU A 136 12.82 -2.34 23.33
N PRO A 137 11.71 -1.62 23.10
CA PRO A 137 11.77 -0.24 22.61
C PRO A 137 12.61 0.61 23.56
N TYR A 138 13.60 1.33 23.02
CA TYR A 138 14.40 2.26 23.80
C TYR A 138 13.51 3.38 24.36
N ASP A 139 13.54 3.57 25.68
CA ASP A 139 13.00 4.76 26.34
C ASP A 139 14.11 5.83 26.40
N PRO A 140 13.99 6.93 25.65
CA PRO A 140 15.02 7.98 25.67
C PRO A 140 14.99 8.87 26.92
N PHE A 141 14.13 8.59 27.92
CA PHE A 141 13.89 9.46 29.08
C PHE A 141 14.23 8.82 30.44
#